data_AF-A0A2E9X9L5-F1
#
_entry.id   AF-A0A2E9X9L5-F1
#
_cell.length_a   1.000
_cell.length_b   1.000
_cell.length_c   1.000
_cell.angle_alpha   90.00
_cell.angle_beta   90.00
_cell.angle_gamma   90.00
#
_symmetry.space_group_name_H-M   'P 1'
#
loop_
_entity.id
_entity.type
_entity.pdbx_description
1 polymer ?
#
loop_
_entity_poly.entity_id
_entity_poly.type
_entity_poly.pdbx_seq_one_letter_code
_entity_poly.pdbx_strand_id
1 'polypeptide(L)'
;MTEISEVPVTRALISVSDKTGLETLGQFLAERGVDILSTGGTAKALREANVSVRDVSEQTGFPEIMGGRVKTLHPLIHGGILARRDDKDHLSAMEKHGITPIDLVVINLYPFEATVASGADAVTAVENIDIGGPGMIRAAAKNHDFVTVV
;
A
#
# COMPACT_ATOMS: atom_id res chain seq x y z
N MET A 1 -2.70 -5.74 32.16
CA MET A 1 -3.17 -5.54 30.77
C MET A 1 -2.63 -4.20 30.35
N THR A 2 -1.64 -4.20 29.45
CA THR A 2 -1.12 -2.96 28.85
C THR A 2 -2.27 -2.33 28.07
N GLU A 3 -2.57 -1.06 28.34
CA GLU A 3 -3.49 -0.29 27.49
C GLU A 3 -2.96 -0.36 26.07
N ILE A 4 -3.71 -1.01 25.17
CA ILE A 4 -3.44 -0.92 23.75
C ILE A 4 -3.86 0.50 23.39
N SER A 5 -2.90 1.40 23.21
CA SER A 5 -3.22 2.72 22.65
C SER A 5 -3.65 2.50 21.21
N GLU A 6 -4.94 2.67 20.93
CA GLU A 6 -5.47 2.56 19.57
C GLU A 6 -4.77 3.60 18.67
N VAL A 7 -4.11 3.14 17.61
CA VAL A 7 -3.53 4.01 16.59
C VAL A 7 -4.64 4.35 15.60
N PRO A 8 -5.09 5.62 15.51
CA PRO A 8 -6.13 5.99 14.55
C PRO A 8 -5.59 5.82 13.13
N VAL A 9 -6.39 5.19 12.26
CA VAL A 9 -6.06 5.10 10.84
C VAL A 9 -6.34 6.46 10.22
N THR A 10 -5.28 7.18 9.85
CA THR A 10 -5.36 8.48 9.17
C THR A 10 -4.94 8.39 7.71
N ARG A 11 -4.13 7.39 7.36
CA ARG A 11 -3.69 7.14 5.99
C ARG A 11 -3.65 5.65 5.64
N ALA A 12 -4.24 5.31 4.50
CA ALA A 12 -4.28 3.95 3.96
C ALA A 12 -3.54 3.85 2.63
N LEU A 13 -2.72 2.81 2.46
CA LEU A 13 -2.13 2.42 1.17
C LEU A 13 -2.85 1.17 0.66
N ILE A 14 -3.55 1.31 -0.46
CA ILE A 14 -4.37 0.24 -1.04
C ILE A 14 -3.80 -0.16 -2.41
N SER A 15 -3.38 -1.40 -2.58
CA SER A 15 -2.91 -1.94 -3.85
C SER A 15 -3.33 -3.40 -4.01
N VAL A 16 -4.41 -3.61 -4.78
CA VAL A 16 -5.07 -4.91 -4.90
C VAL A 16 -5.26 -5.35 -6.36
N SER A 17 -4.90 -6.59 -6.62
CA SER A 17 -5.17 -7.31 -7.86
C SER A 17 -6.65 -7.69 -7.96
N ASP A 18 -7.19 -8.37 -6.94
CA ASP A 18 -8.62 -8.64 -6.79
C ASP A 18 -9.29 -7.42 -6.13
N LYS A 19 -10.30 -6.88 -6.81
CA LYS A 19 -11.01 -5.65 -6.42
C LYS A 19 -12.33 -5.92 -5.71
N THR A 20 -12.62 -7.18 -5.38
CA THR A 20 -13.81 -7.57 -4.62
C THR A 20 -13.88 -6.77 -3.32
N GLY A 21 -14.98 -6.03 -3.12
CA GLY A 21 -15.21 -5.20 -1.93
C GLY A 21 -14.40 -3.89 -1.85
N LEU A 22 -13.56 -3.57 -2.85
CA LEU A 22 -12.70 -2.38 -2.86
C LEU A 22 -13.50 -1.07 -2.77
N GLU A 23 -14.62 -1.00 -3.47
CA GLU A 23 -15.51 0.17 -3.44
C GLU A 23 -16.04 0.43 -2.02
N THR A 24 -16.64 -0.59 -1.40
CA THR A 24 -17.20 -0.48 -0.04
C THR A 24 -16.14 -0.08 0.97
N LEU A 25 -14.95 -0.69 0.89
CA LEU A 25 -13.83 -0.34 1.77
C LEU A 25 -13.35 1.10 1.53
N GLY A 26 -13.18 1.49 0.27
CA GLY A 26 -12.70 2.83 -0.10
C GLY A 26 -13.65 3.92 0.36
N GLN A 27 -14.95 3.75 0.15
CA GLN A 27 -15.99 4.68 0.61
C GLN A 27 -16.00 4.78 2.13
N PHE A 28 -15.96 3.64 2.84
CA PHE A 28 -15.93 3.61 4.31
C PHE A 28 -14.75 4.39 4.90
N LEU A 29 -13.56 4.25 4.31
CA LEU A 29 -12.35 4.95 4.71
C LEU A 29 -12.44 6.45 4.39
N ALA A 30 -12.91 6.81 3.20
CA ALA A 30 -13.05 8.21 2.77
C ALA A 30 -14.08 8.98 3.61
N GLU A 31 -15.21 8.37 3.98
CA GLU A 31 -16.20 8.96 4.88
C GLU A 31 -15.64 9.31 6.26
N ARG A 32 -14.57 8.63 6.68
CA ARG A 32 -13.85 8.86 7.95
C ARG A 32 -12.68 9.82 7.80
N GLY A 33 -12.49 10.41 6.62
CA GLY A 33 -11.40 11.34 6.35
C GLY A 33 -10.03 10.68 6.24
N VAL A 34 -9.96 9.38 5.99
CA VAL A 34 -8.68 8.68 5.76
C VAL A 34 -8.11 9.11 4.41
N ASP A 35 -6.84 9.51 4.40
CA ASP A 35 -6.11 9.80 3.17
C ASP A 35 -5.74 8.50 2.46
N ILE A 36 -6.27 8.28 1.27
CA ILE A 36 -6.06 7.02 0.52
C ILE A 36 -4.98 7.24 -0.53
N LEU A 37 -3.90 6.46 -0.41
CA LEU A 37 -2.86 6.29 -1.42
C LEU A 37 -3.13 5.02 -2.21
N SER A 38 -3.02 5.10 -3.54
CA SER A 38 -3.13 3.92 -4.40
C SER A 38 -2.31 4.09 -5.69
N THR A 39 -2.35 3.08 -6.56
CA THR A 39 -1.62 3.09 -7.82
C THR A 39 -2.33 2.23 -8.88
N GLY A 40 -2.11 2.57 -10.15
CA GLY A 40 -2.55 1.81 -11.31
C GLY A 40 -4.05 1.48 -11.29
N GLY A 41 -4.38 0.22 -11.56
CA GLY A 41 -5.77 -0.24 -11.66
C GLY A 41 -6.57 -0.11 -10.36
N THR A 42 -5.92 -0.11 -9.19
CA THR A 42 -6.62 0.06 -7.90
C THR A 42 -7.07 1.52 -7.72
N ALA A 43 -6.18 2.49 -7.99
CA ALA A 43 -6.52 3.91 -7.94
C ALA A 43 -7.64 4.25 -8.92
N LYS A 44 -7.60 3.69 -10.14
CA LYS A 44 -8.67 3.85 -11.13
C LYS A 44 -10.02 3.35 -10.60
N ALA A 45 -10.08 2.13 -10.07
CA ALA A 45 -11.32 1.56 -9.54
C ALA A 45 -11.89 2.37 -8.37
N LEU A 46 -11.03 2.88 -7.48
CA LEU A 46 -11.46 3.77 -6.39
C LEU A 46 -12.05 5.08 -6.91
N ARG A 47 -11.43 5.71 -7.92
CA ARG A 47 -11.96 6.93 -8.55
C ARG A 47 -13.31 6.70 -9.22
N GLU A 48 -13.47 5.56 -9.90
CA GLU A 48 -14.75 5.16 -10.53
C GLU A 48 -15.86 4.99 -9.48
N ALA A 49 -15.51 4.59 -8.25
CA ALA A 49 -16.40 4.52 -7.10
C ALA A 49 -16.59 5.86 -6.36
N ASN A 50 -16.15 6.98 -6.94
CA ASN A 50 -16.16 8.33 -6.36
C ASN A 50 -15.36 8.48 -5.05
N VAL A 51 -14.33 7.64 -4.86
CA VAL A 51 -13.41 7.74 -3.74
C VAL A 51 -12.23 8.66 -4.09
N SER A 52 -11.99 9.67 -3.28
CA SER A 52 -10.79 10.51 -3.40
C SER A 52 -9.54 9.68 -3.11
N VAL A 53 -8.59 9.70 -4.05
CA VAL A 53 -7.36 8.90 -3.96
C VAL A 53 -6.19 9.67 -4.57
N ARG A 54 -5.08 9.70 -3.83
CA ARG A 54 -3.79 10.24 -4.28
C ARG A 54 -2.98 9.13 -4.91
N ASP A 55 -2.36 9.41 -6.06
CA ASP A 55 -1.48 8.42 -6.68
C ASP A 55 -0.15 8.33 -5.91
N VAL A 56 0.39 7.13 -5.78
CA VAL A 56 1.72 6.91 -5.20
C VAL A 56 2.79 7.75 -5.91
N SER A 57 2.71 7.92 -7.23
CA SER A 57 3.64 8.75 -8.00
C SER A 57 3.57 10.23 -7.63
N GLU A 58 2.42 10.75 -7.22
CA GLU A 58 2.28 12.13 -6.73
C GLU A 58 2.97 12.27 -5.36
N GLN A 59 2.86 11.25 -4.51
CA GLN A 59 3.53 11.23 -3.21
C GLN A 59 5.04 11.06 -3.34
N THR A 60 5.52 10.24 -4.28
CA THR A 60 6.95 9.96 -4.44
C THR A 60 7.67 10.96 -5.31
N GLY A 61 6.94 11.69 -6.17
CA GLY A 61 7.51 12.49 -7.25
C GLY A 61 8.18 11.65 -8.33
N PHE A 62 8.00 10.32 -8.31
CA PHE A 62 8.64 9.38 -9.23
C PHE A 62 7.58 8.71 -10.12
N PRO A 63 7.71 8.76 -11.45
CA PRO A 63 6.72 8.19 -12.35
C PRO A 63 6.76 6.67 -12.35
N GLU A 64 5.69 6.06 -12.84
CA GLU A 64 5.67 4.63 -13.11
C GLU A 64 6.58 4.29 -14.30
N ILE A 65 7.57 3.42 -14.09
CA ILE A 65 8.53 2.98 -15.12
C ILE A 65 8.59 1.44 -15.17
N MET A 66 9.24 0.90 -16.21
CA MET A 66 9.46 -0.56 -16.39
C MET A 66 8.16 -1.37 -16.31
N GLY A 67 7.09 -0.87 -16.92
CA GLY A 67 5.79 -1.56 -16.93
C GLY A 67 5.15 -1.71 -15.55
N GLY A 68 5.47 -0.84 -14.59
CA GLY A 68 4.88 -0.86 -13.25
C GLY A 68 5.62 -1.72 -12.23
N ARG A 69 6.75 -2.33 -12.61
CA ARG A 69 7.55 -3.22 -11.74
C ARG A 69 8.13 -2.54 -10.50
N VAL A 70 8.29 -1.21 -10.51
CA VAL A 70 8.98 -0.46 -9.43
C VAL A 70 8.16 0.70 -8.85
N LYS A 71 6.84 0.67 -8.98
CA LYS A 71 5.96 1.80 -8.60
C LYS A 71 5.88 2.11 -7.09
N THR A 72 6.07 1.11 -6.22
CA THR A 72 5.97 1.28 -4.74
C THR A 72 7.29 1.04 -4.01
N LEU A 73 8.35 0.64 -4.70
CA LEU A 73 9.67 0.37 -4.14
C LEU A 73 10.43 1.69 -3.87
N HIS A 74 9.86 2.53 -3.02
CA HIS A 74 10.34 3.88 -2.76
C HIS A 74 10.49 4.16 -1.25
N PRO A 75 11.53 4.88 -0.81
CA PRO A 75 11.72 5.22 0.61
C PRO A 75 10.55 5.99 1.23
N LEU A 76 9.88 6.86 0.47
CA LEU A 76 8.71 7.59 0.97
C LEU A 76 7.51 6.66 1.29
N ILE A 77 7.42 5.50 0.63
CA ILE A 77 6.39 4.50 0.90
C ILE A 77 6.85 3.56 2.02
N HIS A 78 8.00 2.92 1.85
CA HIS A 78 8.49 1.95 2.84
C HIS A 78 8.89 2.60 4.17
N GLY A 79 9.40 3.83 4.18
CA GLY A 79 9.63 4.60 5.40
C GLY A 79 8.33 4.98 6.09
N GLY A 80 7.28 5.30 5.31
CA GLY A 80 5.94 5.53 5.83
C GLY A 80 5.38 4.30 6.54
N ILE A 81 5.68 3.10 6.05
CA ILE A 81 5.26 1.82 6.65
C ILE A 81 6.17 1.39 7.82
N LEU A 82 7.50 1.48 7.69
CA LEU A 82 8.46 0.84 8.59
C LEU A 82 8.92 1.71 9.76
N ALA A 83 8.68 3.02 9.71
CA ALA A 83 9.16 3.87 10.79
C ALA A 83 8.39 3.60 12.09
N ARG A 84 9.14 3.28 13.15
CA ARG A 84 8.63 3.16 14.51
C ARG A 84 8.19 4.54 15.00
N ARG A 85 7.00 4.63 15.59
CA ARG A 85 6.44 5.91 16.06
C ARG A 85 6.84 6.24 17.50
N ASP A 86 7.44 5.28 18.20
CA ASP A 86 8.00 5.42 19.53
C ASP A 86 9.53 5.65 19.53
N ASP A 87 10.16 5.67 18.35
CA ASP A 87 11.58 5.92 18.16
C ASP A 87 11.82 7.35 17.65
N LYS A 88 12.52 8.15 18.44
CA LYS A 88 12.79 9.56 18.12
C LYS A 88 13.65 9.75 16.88
N ASP A 89 14.60 8.85 16.61
CA ASP A 89 15.48 8.94 15.46
C ASP A 89 14.70 8.64 14.17
N HIS A 90 13.77 7.67 14.24
CA HIS A 90 12.85 7.38 13.14
C HIS A 90 11.93 8.57 12.84
N LEU A 91 11.32 9.17 13.87
CA LEU A 91 10.46 10.35 13.69
C LEU A 91 11.24 11.54 13.09
N SER A 92 12.46 11.79 13.56
CA SER A 92 13.31 12.85 13.01
C SER A 92 13.69 12.59 11.55
N ALA A 93 14.02 11.34 11.20
CA ALA A 93 14.30 10.96 9.82
C ALA A 93 13.06 11.15 8.93
N MET A 94 11.87 10.79 9.42
CA MET A 94 10.63 10.99 8.68
C MET A 94 10.38 12.46 8.36
N GLU A 95 10.46 13.32 9.38
CA GLU A 95 10.26 14.76 9.22
C GLU A 95 11.28 15.35 8.23
N LYS A 96 12.57 15.07 8.44
CA LYS A 96 13.67 15.55 7.61
C LYS A 96 13.52 15.18 6.13
N HIS A 97 12.97 14.01 5.85
CA HIS A 97 12.86 13.47 4.50
C HIS A 97 11.44 13.56 3.92
N GLY A 98 10.50 14.24 4.60
CA GLY A 98 9.13 14.41 4.13
C GLY A 98 8.34 13.09 4.05
N ILE A 99 8.68 12.11 4.88
CA ILE A 99 8.00 10.82 4.94
C ILE A 99 6.79 10.95 5.87
N THR A 100 5.60 10.72 5.33
CA THR A 100 4.37 10.69 6.14
C THR A 100 4.07 9.26 6.59
N PRO A 101 3.55 9.04 7.81
CA PRO A 101 3.12 7.73 8.27
C PRO A 101 2.04 7.11 7.38
N ILE A 102 2.06 5.78 7.27
CA ILE A 102 0.98 4.94 6.72
C ILE A 102 0.54 4.01 7.84
N ASP A 103 -0.77 3.97 8.11
CA ASP A 103 -1.35 3.30 9.27
C ASP A 103 -2.08 2.01 8.87
N LEU A 104 -2.58 1.97 7.63
CA LEU A 104 -3.27 0.82 7.05
C LEU A 104 -2.66 0.48 5.70
N VAL A 105 -2.36 -0.80 5.49
CA VAL A 105 -1.89 -1.36 4.22
C VAL A 105 -2.85 -2.46 3.79
N VAL A 106 -3.46 -2.32 2.62
CA VAL A 106 -4.43 -3.30 2.07
C VAL A 106 -3.89 -3.84 0.76
N ILE A 107 -3.47 -5.10 0.75
CA ILE A 107 -2.79 -5.71 -0.38
C ILE A 107 -3.27 -7.13 -0.61
N ASN A 108 -3.60 -7.43 -1.87
CA ASN A 108 -3.60 -8.79 -2.37
C ASN A 108 -2.73 -8.88 -3.62
N LEU A 109 -2.08 -10.03 -3.79
CA LEU A 109 -1.00 -10.21 -4.75
C LEU A 109 -1.54 -10.51 -6.14
N TYR A 110 -0.67 -10.40 -7.13
CA TYR A 110 -0.96 -10.95 -8.46
C TYR A 110 -1.25 -12.46 -8.37
N PRO A 111 -2.23 -12.97 -9.14
CA PRO A 111 -2.73 -14.33 -9.01
C PRO A 111 -1.77 -15.33 -9.68
N PHE A 112 -0.52 -15.40 -9.23
CA PHE A 112 0.53 -16.21 -9.83
C PHE A 112 0.14 -17.69 -9.90
N GLU A 113 -0.37 -18.26 -8.79
CA GLU A 113 -0.81 -19.66 -8.74
C GLU A 113 -1.90 -19.96 -9.77
N ALA A 114 -2.94 -19.11 -9.82
CA ALA A 114 -4.03 -19.27 -10.79
C ALA A 114 -3.55 -19.09 -12.24
N THR A 115 -2.58 -18.21 -12.47
CA THR A 115 -1.96 -17.98 -13.78
C THR A 115 -1.22 -19.22 -14.26
N VAL A 116 -0.44 -19.86 -13.39
CA VAL A 116 0.26 -21.11 -13.73
C VAL A 116 -0.76 -22.22 -13.96
N ALA A 117 -1.77 -22.33 -13.09
CA ALA A 117 -2.82 -23.34 -13.19
C ALA A 117 -3.67 -23.21 -14.47
N SER A 118 -3.81 -22.01 -15.04
CA SER A 118 -4.50 -21.80 -16.31
C SER A 118 -3.73 -22.25 -17.55
N GLY A 119 -2.49 -22.75 -17.38
CA GLY A 119 -1.63 -23.17 -18.49
C GLY A 119 -0.93 -22.02 -19.21
N ALA A 120 -0.73 -20.89 -18.53
CA ALA A 120 0.01 -19.75 -19.09
C ALA A 120 1.47 -20.13 -19.41
N ASP A 121 2.05 -19.46 -20.41
CA ASP A 121 3.46 -19.64 -20.74
C ASP A 121 4.39 -19.06 -19.65
N ALA A 122 5.69 -19.41 -19.73
CA ALA A 122 6.68 -18.98 -18.74
C ALA A 122 6.84 -17.46 -18.66
N VAL A 123 6.70 -16.74 -19.78
CA VAL A 123 6.82 -15.28 -19.82
C VAL A 123 5.66 -14.66 -19.05
N THR A 124 4.44 -15.11 -19.31
CA THR A 124 3.22 -14.65 -18.64
C THR A 124 3.25 -14.97 -17.15
N ALA A 125 3.71 -16.17 -16.79
CA ALA A 125 3.88 -16.53 -15.38
C ALA A 125 4.88 -15.59 -14.68
N VAL A 126 6.02 -15.29 -15.31
CA VAL A 126 7.03 -14.37 -14.77
C VAL A 126 6.49 -12.95 -14.59
N GLU A 127 5.69 -12.43 -15.52
CA GLU A 127 5.08 -11.10 -15.37
C GLU A 127 4.07 -11.02 -14.21
N ASN A 128 3.49 -12.16 -13.80
CA ASN A 128 2.60 -12.23 -12.65
C ASN A 128 3.31 -12.49 -11.31
N ILE A 129 4.65 -12.44 -11.29
CA ILE A 129 5.42 -12.41 -10.04
C ILE A 129 5.36 -11.00 -9.46
N ASP A 130 4.64 -10.83 -8.36
CA ASP A 130 4.56 -9.56 -7.65
C ASP A 130 5.85 -9.29 -6.84
N ILE A 131 6.41 -8.09 -6.99
CA ILE A 131 7.60 -7.63 -6.26
C ILE A 131 7.20 -6.64 -5.17
N GLY A 132 6.38 -5.64 -5.52
CA GLY A 132 6.00 -4.56 -4.62
C GLY A 132 5.05 -5.04 -3.52
N GLY A 133 4.05 -5.85 -3.88
CA GLY A 133 3.05 -6.38 -2.95
C GLY A 133 3.66 -7.12 -1.76
N PRO A 134 4.49 -8.18 -1.99
CA PRO A 134 5.15 -8.89 -0.90
C PRO A 134 6.10 -8.00 -0.09
N GLY A 135 6.78 -7.05 -0.74
CA GLY A 135 7.64 -6.08 -0.06
C GLY A 135 6.87 -5.24 0.96
N MET A 136 5.71 -4.71 0.57
CA MET A 136 4.86 -3.89 1.42
C MET A 136 4.16 -4.71 2.51
N ILE A 137 3.64 -5.90 2.21
CA ILE A 137 3.05 -6.81 3.22
C ILE A 137 4.07 -7.12 4.32
N ARG A 138 5.28 -7.52 3.94
CA ARG A 138 6.36 -7.84 4.90
C ARG A 138 6.77 -6.63 5.73
N ALA A 139 6.81 -5.45 5.11
CA ALA A 139 7.13 -4.20 5.79
C ALA A 139 6.07 -3.84 6.85
N ALA A 140 4.79 -3.93 6.49
CA ALA A 140 3.69 -3.61 7.39
C ALA A 140 3.59 -4.62 8.55
N ALA A 141 3.66 -5.92 8.25
CA ALA A 141 3.66 -6.97 9.27
C ALA A 141 4.82 -6.82 10.28
N LYS A 142 6.00 -6.38 9.82
CA LYS A 142 7.14 -6.09 10.70
C LYS A 142 6.85 -4.96 11.68
N ASN A 143 6.06 -3.95 11.28
CA ASN A 143 5.77 -2.75 12.07
C ASN A 143 4.34 -2.76 12.63
N HIS A 144 3.83 -3.94 13.00
CA HIS A 144 2.44 -4.15 13.45
C HIS A 144 2.04 -3.37 14.71
N ASP A 145 3.00 -2.91 15.52
CA ASP A 145 2.76 -1.98 16.63
C ASP A 145 2.04 -0.70 16.16
N PHE A 146 2.25 -0.29 14.89
CA PHE A 146 1.79 0.97 14.34
C PHE A 146 1.04 0.85 13.01
N VAL A 147 1.11 -0.30 12.34
CA VAL A 147 0.53 -0.50 11.01
C VAL A 147 -0.32 -1.75 10.97
N THR A 148 -1.57 -1.61 10.54
CA THR A 148 -2.45 -2.73 10.23
C THR A 148 -2.22 -3.17 8.78
N VAL A 149 -2.05 -4.46 8.56
CA VAL A 149 -1.99 -5.06 7.21
C VAL A 149 -3.18 -6.00 7.01
N VAL A 150 -3.83 -5.87 5.86
CA VAL A 150 -4.97 -6.69 5.40
C VAL A 150 -4.65 -7.28 4.03
#